data_AF-A0AAU1PBV7-F1
#
_entry.id   AF-A0AAU1PBV7-F1
#
_cell.length_a   1.000
_cell.length_b   1.000
_cell.length_c   1.000
_cell.angle_alpha   90.00
_cell.angle_beta   90.00
_cell.angle_gamma   90.00
#
_symmetry.space_group_name_H-M   'P 1'
#
loop_
_entity.id
_entity.type
_entity.pdbx_description
1 polymer ?
#
loop_
_entity_poly.entity_id
_entity_poly.type
_entity_poly.pdbx_seq_one_letter_code
_entity_poly.pdbx_strand_id
1 'polypeptide(L)'
;MHTSSHTVLYDPEGLLGAELPLDREPYESLVKAVLAWTGEDTLAERDYEQIGLQLTGHARAVASDVRRRADQLPKSSGPRALADVVLREAEGRLSASLEGTVHCVQNRARLVRALYERLDRLEAAPAPESVAPSGV
;
A
#
# COMPACT_ATOMS: atom_id res chain seq x y z
N MET A 1 -7.70 -37.07 -4.73
CA MET A 1 -7.06 -35.89 -5.34
C MET A 1 -8.07 -34.75 -5.32
N HIS A 2 -7.88 -33.75 -4.45
CA HIS A 2 -8.73 -32.56 -4.47
C HIS A 2 -8.14 -31.56 -5.48
N THR A 3 -8.82 -31.36 -6.61
CA THR A 3 -8.52 -30.27 -7.53
C THR A 3 -9.11 -29.01 -6.94
N SER A 4 -8.27 -28.22 -6.27
CA SER A 4 -8.65 -26.88 -5.81
C SER A 4 -8.95 -26.03 -7.05
N SER A 5 -10.18 -25.56 -7.18
CA SER A 5 -10.59 -24.65 -8.26
C SER A 5 -10.09 -23.26 -7.90
N HIS A 6 -8.92 -22.86 -8.41
CA HIS A 6 -8.41 -21.51 -8.24
C HIS A 6 -8.95 -20.62 -9.36
N THR A 7 -9.83 -19.68 -9.00
CA THR A 7 -10.28 -18.62 -9.91
C THR A 7 -9.31 -17.46 -9.80
N VAL A 8 -8.55 -17.19 -10.87
CA VAL A 8 -7.74 -15.97 -10.97
C VAL A 8 -8.68 -14.82 -11.32
N LEU A 9 -8.89 -13.92 -10.36
CA LEU A 9 -9.74 -12.75 -10.51
C LEU A 9 -8.88 -11.59 -11.05
N TYR A 10 -9.09 -11.22 -12.31
CA TYR A 10 -8.42 -10.09 -12.93
C TYR A 10 -9.10 -8.80 -12.47
N ASP A 11 -8.43 -8.06 -11.59
CA ASP A 11 -8.89 -6.79 -11.02
C ASP A 11 -7.90 -5.66 -11.39
N PRO A 12 -7.91 -5.18 -12.64
CA PRO A 12 -6.97 -4.16 -13.08
C PRO A 12 -7.25 -2.80 -12.43
N GLU A 13 -8.49 -2.53 -12.02
CA GLU A 13 -8.88 -1.32 -11.30
C GLU A 13 -8.68 -1.40 -9.78
N GLY A 14 -8.39 -2.59 -9.23
CA GLY A 14 -8.14 -2.80 -7.80
C GLY A 14 -9.38 -2.63 -6.91
N LEU A 15 -10.59 -2.77 -7.49
CA LEU A 15 -11.86 -2.51 -6.80
C LEU A 15 -12.19 -3.61 -5.79
N LEU A 16 -11.80 -4.85 -6.05
CA LEU A 16 -12.12 -6.01 -5.22
C LEU A 16 -11.24 -6.02 -3.96
N GLY A 17 -10.01 -5.50 -4.06
CA GLY A 17 -9.13 -5.30 -2.91
C GLY A 17 -9.64 -4.26 -1.91
N ALA A 18 -10.57 -3.38 -2.30
CA ALA A 18 -11.10 -2.34 -1.43
C ALA A 18 -12.19 -2.85 -0.45
N GLU A 19 -12.74 -4.05 -0.67
CA GLU A 19 -13.82 -4.63 0.14
C GLU A 19 -13.31 -5.55 1.26
N LEU A 20 -12.11 -6.11 1.11
CA LEU A 20 -11.51 -7.00 2.10
C LEU A 20 -10.44 -6.26 2.91
N PRO A 21 -10.30 -6.54 4.22
CA PRO A 21 -9.23 -5.97 5.00
C PRO A 21 -7.87 -6.41 4.43
N LEU A 22 -6.93 -5.47 4.36
CA LEU A 22 -5.56 -5.76 3.94
C LEU A 22 -4.97 -6.86 4.83
N ASP A 23 -4.51 -7.95 4.22
CA ASP A 23 -3.76 -8.98 4.93
C ASP A 23 -2.35 -8.45 5.22
N ARG A 24 -2.25 -7.68 6.31
CA ARG A 24 -1.11 -6.81 6.58
C ARG A 24 0.15 -7.56 7.00
N GLU A 25 -0.02 -8.58 7.85
CA GLU A 25 1.08 -9.28 8.53
C GLU A 25 2.07 -9.96 7.56
N PRO A 26 1.62 -10.69 6.51
CA PRO A 26 2.55 -11.31 5.57
C PRO A 26 3.39 -10.27 4.82
N TYR A 27 2.77 -9.15 4.43
CA TYR A 27 3.48 -8.09 3.70
C TYR A 27 4.40 -7.28 4.59
N GLU A 28 4.08 -7.05 5.87
CA GLU A 28 5.02 -6.45 6.82
C GLU A 28 6.25 -7.34 7.04
N SER A 29 6.04 -8.66 7.15
CA SER A 29 7.12 -9.64 7.25
C SER A 29 8.00 -9.63 6.00
N LEU A 30 7.39 -9.63 4.80
CA LEU A 30 8.10 -9.55 3.53
C LEU A 30 8.88 -8.23 3.40
N VAL A 31 8.26 -7.09 3.72
CA VAL A 31 8.91 -5.77 3.70
C VAL A 31 10.11 -5.77 4.63
N LYS A 32 9.98 -6.30 5.86
CA LYS A 32 11.09 -6.41 6.81
C LYS A 32 12.22 -7.27 6.26
N ALA A 33 11.90 -8.42 5.66
CA ALA A 33 12.90 -9.31 5.07
C ALA A 33 13.65 -8.64 3.91
N VAL A 34 12.93 -8.03 2.96
CA VAL A 34 13.52 -7.32 1.81
C VAL A 34 14.43 -6.17 2.25
N LEU A 35 14.01 -5.40 3.25
CA LEU A 35 14.80 -4.27 3.77
C LEU A 35 16.04 -4.72 4.55
N ALA A 36 16.09 -5.98 4.99
CA ALA A 36 17.25 -6.56 5.68
C ALA A 36 18.30 -7.14 4.71
N TRP A 37 18.03 -7.21 3.40
CA TRP A 37 19.01 -7.64 2.41
C TRP A 37 20.17 -6.64 2.31
N THR A 38 21.39 -7.14 2.41
CA THR A 38 22.62 -6.33 2.46
C THR A 38 23.55 -6.53 1.25
N GLY A 39 23.26 -7.46 0.34
CA GLY A 39 24.10 -7.76 -0.82
C GLY A 39 23.32 -7.80 -2.14
N GLU A 40 24.01 -7.48 -3.23
CA GLU A 40 23.63 -7.84 -4.60
C GLU A 40 23.73 -9.37 -4.72
N ASP A 41 22.77 -10.03 -5.40
CA ASP A 41 22.73 -11.49 -5.66
C ASP A 41 22.21 -12.42 -4.53
N THR A 42 21.26 -11.95 -3.73
CA THR A 42 20.51 -12.85 -2.83
C THR A 42 19.57 -13.82 -3.57
N LEU A 43 19.08 -13.46 -4.76
CA LEU A 43 18.10 -14.21 -5.56
C LEU A 43 18.38 -14.05 -7.06
N ALA A 44 17.72 -14.87 -7.89
CA ALA A 44 17.73 -14.67 -9.34
C ALA A 44 16.91 -13.43 -9.73
N GLU A 45 17.26 -12.81 -10.87
CA GLU A 45 16.59 -11.61 -11.40
C GLU A 45 15.07 -11.75 -11.43
N ARG A 46 14.56 -12.88 -11.94
CA ARG A 46 13.12 -13.15 -12.00
C ARG A 46 12.42 -13.22 -10.64
N ASP A 47 13.14 -13.65 -9.61
CA ASP A 47 12.58 -13.69 -8.25
C ASP A 47 12.44 -12.26 -7.72
N TYR A 48 13.42 -11.39 -7.99
CA TYR A 48 13.30 -9.97 -7.67
C TYR A 48 12.15 -9.30 -8.41
N GLU A 49 11.99 -9.59 -9.71
CA GLU A 49 10.84 -9.07 -10.48
C GLU A 49 9.51 -9.53 -9.85
N GLN A 50 9.39 -10.80 -9.52
CA GLN A 50 8.18 -11.36 -8.94
C GLN A 50 7.85 -10.74 -7.57
N ILE A 51 8.84 -10.62 -6.69
CA ILE A 51 8.65 -9.95 -5.38
C ILE A 51 8.32 -8.47 -5.59
N GLY A 52 8.96 -7.81 -6.54
CA GLY A 52 8.67 -6.43 -6.93
C GLY A 52 7.23 -6.25 -7.41
N LEU A 53 6.71 -7.19 -8.21
CA LEU A 53 5.32 -7.21 -8.67
C LEU A 53 4.34 -7.41 -7.52
N GLN A 54 4.62 -8.34 -6.61
CA GLN A 54 3.80 -8.56 -5.41
C GLN A 54 3.74 -7.30 -4.53
N LEU A 55 4.88 -6.69 -4.23
CA LEU A 55 4.93 -5.44 -3.45
C LEU A 55 4.25 -4.27 -4.18
N THR A 56 4.30 -4.25 -5.51
CA THR A 56 3.61 -3.22 -6.32
C THR A 56 2.10 -3.38 -6.24
N GLY A 57 1.57 -4.60 -6.42
CA GLY A 57 0.14 -4.87 -6.27
C GLY A 57 -0.36 -4.51 -4.87
N HIS A 58 0.39 -4.90 -3.85
CA HIS A 58 0.05 -4.58 -2.47
C HIS A 58 0.12 -3.09 -2.16
N ALA A 59 1.16 -2.39 -2.63
CA ALA A 59 1.25 -0.94 -2.47
C ALA A 59 0.05 -0.20 -3.08
N ARG A 60 -0.49 -0.68 -4.21
CA ARG A 60 -1.71 -0.12 -4.81
C ARG A 60 -2.93 -0.33 -3.90
N ALA A 61 -3.08 -1.52 -3.32
CA ALA A 61 -4.15 -1.78 -2.36
C ALA A 61 -4.06 -0.87 -1.13
N VAL A 62 -2.87 -0.72 -0.53
CA VAL A 62 -2.66 0.21 0.60
C VAL A 62 -2.92 1.67 0.19
N ALA A 63 -2.51 2.08 -1.01
CA ALA A 63 -2.77 3.42 -1.52
C ALA A 63 -4.27 3.70 -1.69
N SER A 64 -5.06 2.73 -2.16
CA SER A 64 -6.52 2.82 -2.22
C SER A 64 -7.14 2.99 -0.83
N ASP A 65 -6.63 2.28 0.18
CA ASP A 65 -7.08 2.43 1.56
C ASP A 65 -6.74 3.80 2.15
N VAL A 66 -5.53 4.29 1.91
CA VAL A 66 -5.11 5.65 2.30
C VAL A 66 -6.00 6.69 1.63
N ARG A 67 -6.30 6.55 0.34
CA ARG A 67 -7.23 7.42 -0.41
C ARG A 67 -8.61 7.41 0.25
N ARG A 68 -9.16 6.23 0.51
CA ARG A 68 -10.48 6.05 1.14
C ARG A 68 -10.57 6.74 2.49
N ARG A 69 -9.55 6.61 3.35
CA ARG A 69 -9.50 7.29 4.65
C ARG A 69 -9.31 8.81 4.52
N ALA A 70 -8.44 9.25 3.61
CA ALA A 70 -8.22 10.67 3.37
C ALA A 70 -9.50 11.38 2.85
N ASP A 71 -10.29 10.71 2.02
CA ASP A 71 -11.53 11.26 1.48
C ASP A 71 -12.65 11.46 2.51
N GLN A 72 -12.59 10.74 3.64
CA GLN A 72 -13.48 10.95 4.79
C GLN A 72 -13.15 12.22 5.59
N LEU A 73 -11.98 12.83 5.37
CA LEU A 73 -11.57 14.04 6.07
C LEU A 73 -12.01 15.31 5.34
N PRO A 74 -12.19 16.44 6.07
CA PRO A 74 -12.46 17.74 5.45
C PRO A 74 -11.39 18.11 4.41
N LYS A 75 -11.81 18.75 3.32
CA LYS A 75 -10.90 19.18 2.22
C LYS A 75 -9.78 20.12 2.70
N SER A 76 -10.03 20.89 3.75
CA SER A 76 -9.06 21.80 4.38
C SER A 76 -8.13 21.12 5.39
N SER A 77 -8.30 19.82 5.65
CA SER A 77 -7.50 19.13 6.66
C SER A 77 -6.06 18.89 6.18
N GLY A 78 -5.10 19.27 7.03
CA GLY A 78 -3.67 19.00 6.77
C GLY A 78 -3.36 17.52 6.54
N PRO A 79 -3.92 16.57 7.30
CA PRO A 79 -3.73 15.14 7.07
C PRO A 79 -4.19 14.68 5.68
N ARG A 80 -5.31 15.19 5.16
CA ARG A 80 -5.78 14.89 3.79
C ARG A 80 -4.82 15.43 2.74
N ALA A 81 -4.42 16.71 2.86
CA ALA A 81 -3.48 17.31 1.91
C ALA A 81 -2.15 16.54 1.85
N LEU A 82 -1.66 16.08 3.01
CA LEU A 82 -0.44 15.29 3.08
C LEU A 82 -0.63 13.86 2.52
N ALA A 83 -1.80 13.24 2.71
CA ALA A 83 -2.13 11.97 2.05
C ALA A 83 -2.16 12.11 0.52
N ASP A 84 -2.72 13.20 0.00
CA ASP A 84 -2.76 13.46 -1.45
C ASP A 84 -1.37 13.58 -2.08
N VAL A 85 -0.44 14.24 -1.39
CA VAL A 85 0.96 14.33 -1.83
C VAL A 85 1.61 12.95 -1.86
N VAL A 86 1.50 12.19 -0.78
CA VAL A 86 2.07 10.83 -0.68
C VAL A 86 1.49 9.91 -1.74
N LEU A 87 0.19 10.00 -2.03
CA LEU A 87 -0.46 9.18 -3.04
C LEU A 87 0.01 9.53 -4.45
N ARG A 88 0.22 10.81 -4.77
CA ARG A 88 0.78 11.23 -6.06
C ARG A 88 2.22 10.73 -6.25
N GLU A 89 3.03 10.82 -5.20
CA GLU A 89 4.41 10.28 -5.22
C GLU A 89 4.41 8.76 -5.36
N ALA A 90 3.51 8.07 -4.65
CA ALA A 90 3.35 6.62 -4.75
C ALA A 90 2.98 6.21 -6.18
N GLU A 91 2.01 6.88 -6.80
CA GLU A 91 1.60 6.63 -8.18
C GLU A 91 2.78 6.78 -9.15
N GLY A 92 3.54 7.88 -9.07
CA GLY A 92 4.71 8.08 -9.92
C GLY A 92 5.76 6.97 -9.75
N ARG A 93 5.98 6.52 -8.51
CA ARG A 93 6.91 5.42 -8.22
C ARG A 93 6.39 4.08 -8.73
N LEU A 94 5.10 3.79 -8.59
CA LEU A 94 4.47 2.52 -8.99
C LEU A 94 4.30 2.38 -10.50
N SER A 95 4.28 3.50 -11.22
CA SER A 95 4.26 3.53 -12.70
C SER A 95 5.62 3.29 -13.33
N ALA A 96 6.72 3.44 -12.58
CA ALA A 96 8.06 3.11 -13.07
C ALA A 96 8.19 1.60 -13.30
N SER A 97 8.87 1.22 -14.39
CA SER A 97 9.16 -0.18 -14.71
C SER A 97 9.95 -0.83 -13.58
N LEU A 98 9.63 -2.10 -13.30
CA LEU A 98 10.42 -2.92 -12.40
C LEU A 98 11.63 -3.47 -13.15
N GLU A 99 12.78 -3.37 -12.51
CA GLU A 99 14.00 -4.08 -12.89
C GLU A 99 14.21 -5.19 -11.86
N GLY A 100 14.73 -6.35 -12.27
CA GLY A 100 14.97 -7.50 -11.39
C GLY A 100 16.19 -7.32 -10.48
N THR A 101 16.23 -6.22 -9.73
CA THR A 101 17.33 -5.86 -8.83
C THR A 101 16.86 -5.72 -7.39
N VAL A 102 17.75 -6.05 -6.44
CA VAL A 102 17.55 -5.84 -5.00
C VAL A 102 17.11 -4.41 -4.71
N HIS A 103 17.77 -3.43 -5.34
CA HIS A 103 17.48 -2.02 -5.13
C HIS A 103 16.04 -1.66 -5.53
N CYS A 104 15.55 -2.19 -6.66
CA CYS A 104 14.20 -1.94 -7.12
C CYS A 104 13.16 -2.52 -6.13
N VAL A 105 13.37 -3.75 -5.68
CA VAL A 105 12.50 -4.42 -4.69
C VAL A 105 12.52 -3.69 -3.34
N GLN A 106 13.70 -3.28 -2.87
CA GLN A 106 13.82 -2.47 -1.65
C GLN A 106 13.10 -1.13 -1.77
N ASN A 107 13.15 -0.48 -2.93
CA ASN A 107 12.40 0.75 -3.17
C ASN A 107 10.89 0.53 -3.09
N ARG A 108 10.38 -0.59 -3.60
CA ARG A 108 8.97 -0.99 -3.42
C ARG A 108 8.64 -1.28 -1.96
N ALA A 109 9.50 -2.00 -1.24
CA ALA A 109 9.29 -2.27 0.19
C ALA A 109 9.26 -0.99 1.04
N ARG A 110 10.16 -0.03 0.78
CA ARG A 110 10.15 1.30 1.42
C ARG A 110 8.84 2.05 1.14
N LEU A 111 8.32 1.93 -0.07
CA LEU A 111 7.05 2.56 -0.44
C LEU A 111 5.87 1.94 0.32
N VAL A 112 5.78 0.61 0.37
CA VAL A 112 4.74 -0.10 1.16
C VAL A 112 4.79 0.35 2.62
N ARG A 113 5.98 0.38 3.23
CA ARG A 113 6.15 0.85 4.62
C ARG A 113 5.65 2.28 4.81
N ALA A 114 6.02 3.21 3.93
CA ALA A 114 5.59 4.59 4.00
C ALA A 114 4.06 4.75 3.86
N LEU A 115 3.43 3.92 3.02
CA LEU A 115 1.97 3.91 2.86
C LEU A 115 1.26 3.37 4.10
N TYR A 116 1.78 2.31 4.74
CA TYR A 116 1.25 1.83 6.02
C TYR A 116 1.39 2.86 7.12
N GLU A 117 2.57 3.48 7.28
CA GLU A 117 2.76 4.57 8.25
C GLU A 117 1.79 5.73 8.02
N ARG A 118 1.43 6.00 6.76
CA ARG A 118 0.44 7.02 6.41
C ARG A 118 -0.97 6.58 6.80
N LEU A 119 -1.33 5.34 6.48
CA LEU A 119 -2.63 4.77 6.84
C LEU A 119 -2.81 4.82 8.36
N ASP A 120 -1.85 4.31 9.13
CA ASP A 120 -1.88 4.30 10.60
C ASP A 120 -2.11 5.68 11.20
N ARG A 121 -1.47 6.71 10.65
CA ARG A 121 -1.68 8.10 11.09
C ARG A 121 -3.06 8.65 10.77
N LEU A 122 -3.65 8.24 9.63
CA LEU A 122 -5.02 8.62 9.28
C LEU A 122 -6.04 7.89 10.16
N GLU A 123 -5.77 6.65 10.55
CA GLU A 123 -6.64 5.87 11.45
C GLU A 123 -6.55 6.33 12.91
N ALA A 124 -5.36 6.76 13.35
CA ALA A 124 -5.14 7.28 14.69
C ALA A 124 -5.66 8.72 14.88
N ALA A 125 -5.98 9.44 13.79
CA ALA A 125 -6.54 10.78 13.88
C ALA A 125 -7.95 10.71 14.50
N PRO A 126 -8.26 11.51 15.53
CA PRO A 126 -9.58 11.53 16.12
C PRO A 126 -10.62 11.95 15.08
N ALA A 127 -11.76 11.24 15.04
CA ALA A 127 -12.89 11.64 14.23
C ALA A 127 -13.29 13.09 14.58
N PRO A 128 -13.66 13.94 13.61
CA PRO A 128 -14.15 15.28 13.92
C PRO A 128 -15.37 15.13 14.83
N GLU A 129 -15.32 15.76 16.00
CA GLU A 129 -16.46 15.83 16.92
C GLU A 129 -17.69 16.27 16.12
N SER A 130 -18.70 15.40 16.09
CA SER A 130 -20.05 15.80 15.71
C SER A 130 -20.45 16.90 16.67
N VAL A 131 -20.31 18.16 16.24
CA VAL A 131 -20.89 19.31 16.93
C VAL A 131 -22.40 19.11 16.85
N ALA A 132 -22.96 18.44 17.87
CA ALA A 132 -24.39 18.36 18.04
C ALA A 132 -24.92 19.79 18.10
N PRO A 133 -25.98 20.14 17.35
CA PRO A 133 -26.56 21.46 17.47
C PRO A 133 -27.14 21.58 18.88
N SER A 134 -26.49 22.39 19.73
CA SER A 134 -27.15 22.98 20.89
C SER A 134 -28.19 23.97 20.36
N GLY A 135 -29.42 23.48 20.15
CA GLY A 135 -30.64 24.29 20.08
C GLY A 135 -31.30 24.26 21.46
N VAL A 136 -31.15 25.34 22.25
CA VAL A 136 -32.16 26.39 22.55
C VAL A 136 -33.48 25.84 23.09
#